data_AF-A0A850GEA0-F1
#
_entry.id   AF-A0A850GEA0-F1
#
_cell.length_a   1.000
_cell.length_b   1.000
_cell.length_c   1.000
_cell.angle_alpha   90.00
_cell.angle_beta   90.00
_cell.angle_gamma   90.00
#
_symmetry.space_group_name_H-M   'P 1'
#
loop_
_entity.id
_entity.type
_entity.pdbx_description
1 polymer ?
#
loop_
_entity_poly.entity_id
_entity_poly.type
_entity_poly.pdbx_seq_one_letter_code
_entity_poly.pdbx_strand_id
1 'polypeptide(L)'
;MSREIPTELTLEIASLSVSTSLERERAEGLGPALERAFAALAERLRQLPGGEQARLDALLIERLELELDDAESLLGPGGPEALAERLLDRLLTQAKGGA
;
A
#
# COMPACT_ATOMS: atom_id res chain seq x y z
N MET A 1 20.82 8.95 25.81
CA MET A 1 19.61 9.50 25.16
C MET A 1 19.74 9.22 23.67
N SER A 2 19.07 8.18 23.18
CA SER A 2 19.09 7.85 21.75
C SER A 2 18.28 8.90 21.01
N ARG A 3 18.90 9.60 20.05
CA ARG A 3 18.18 10.46 19.12
C ARG A 3 17.46 9.54 18.14
N GLU A 4 16.14 9.49 18.21
CA GLU A 4 15.34 8.92 17.12
C GLU A 4 15.64 9.75 15.87
N ILE A 5 16.27 9.14 14.88
CA ILE A 5 16.43 9.74 13.56
C ILE A 5 15.12 9.45 12.85
N PRO A 6 14.28 10.47 12.52
CA PRO A 6 13.07 10.23 11.76
C PRO A 6 13.48 9.65 10.41
N THR A 7 13.12 8.40 10.19
CA THR A 7 13.33 7.74 8.89
C THR A 7 12.10 8.09 8.06
N GLU A 8 12.25 9.08 7.18
CA GLU A 8 11.21 9.46 6.23
C GLU A 8 11.27 8.48 5.07
N LEU A 9 10.22 7.67 4.94
CA LEU A 9 10.06 6.74 3.82
C LEU A 9 9.07 7.37 2.83
N THR A 10 9.55 7.62 1.62
CA THR A 10 8.74 8.19 0.53
C THR A 10 8.46 7.12 -0.51
N LEU A 11 7.18 6.75 -0.66
CA LEU A 11 6.74 5.88 -1.74
C LEU A 11 6.14 6.72 -2.86
N GLU A 12 6.87 6.87 -3.96
CA GLU A 12 6.37 7.56 -5.16
C GLU A 12 5.60 6.58 -6.05
N ILE A 13 4.27 6.72 -6.07
CA ILE A 13 3.40 5.96 -6.99
C ILE A 13 3.10 6.85 -8.19
N ALA A 14 3.78 6.62 -9.32
CA ALA A 14 3.65 7.42 -10.53
C ALA A 14 2.23 7.37 -11.13
N SER A 15 1.57 6.21 -11.05
CA SER A 15 0.18 6.06 -11.46
C SER A 15 -0.49 4.90 -10.73
N LEU A 16 -1.76 5.10 -10.38
CA LEU A 16 -2.64 4.03 -9.90
C LEU A 16 -3.80 3.91 -10.87
N SER A 17 -4.00 2.70 -11.40
CA SER A 17 -5.14 2.37 -12.25
C SER A 17 -5.90 1.21 -11.61
N VAL A 18 -7.20 1.37 -11.46
CA VAL A 18 -8.10 0.35 -10.92
C VAL A 18 -9.08 -0.03 -12.01
N SER A 19 -9.03 -1.30 -12.42
CA SER A 19 -10.03 -1.90 -13.30
C SER A 19 -11.02 -2.67 -12.44
N THR A 20 -12.32 -2.43 -12.63
CA THR A 20 -13.38 -3.06 -11.84
C THR A 20 -14.65 -3.26 -12.68
N SER A 21 -15.44 -4.27 -12.34
CA SER A 21 -16.77 -4.53 -12.90
C SER A 21 -17.91 -4.00 -12.01
N LEU A 22 -17.59 -3.24 -10.96
CA LEU A 22 -18.59 -2.67 -10.05
C LEU A 22 -19.52 -1.68 -10.76
N GLU A 23 -20.75 -1.58 -10.28
CA GLU A 23 -21.67 -0.53 -10.67
C GLU A 23 -21.14 0.85 -10.25
N ARG A 24 -21.48 1.89 -11.03
CA ARG A 24 -20.94 3.26 -10.87
C ARG A 24 -21.01 3.77 -9.43
N GLU A 25 -22.16 3.66 -8.78
CA GLU A 25 -22.37 4.14 -7.41
C GLU A 25 -21.41 3.49 -6.41
N ARG A 26 -21.13 2.19 -6.58
CA ARG A 26 -20.16 1.47 -5.76
C ARG A 26 -18.72 1.82 -6.13
N ALA A 27 -18.44 2.00 -7.42
CA ALA A 27 -17.13 2.41 -7.90
C ALA A 27 -16.71 3.78 -7.37
N GLU A 28 -17.66 4.71 -7.17
CA GLU A 28 -17.42 6.00 -6.52
C GLU A 28 -16.91 5.86 -5.08
N GLY A 29 -17.28 4.77 -4.38
CA GLY A 29 -16.77 4.44 -3.05
C GLY A 29 -15.33 3.93 -3.02
N LEU A 30 -14.76 3.52 -4.17
CA LEU A 30 -13.40 2.97 -4.21
C LEU A 30 -12.35 4.02 -3.90
N GLY A 31 -12.53 5.27 -4.35
CA GLY A 31 -11.57 6.36 -4.09
C GLY A 31 -11.28 6.53 -2.60
N PRO A 32 -12.31 6.84 -1.78
CA PRO A 32 -12.15 6.93 -0.33
C PRO A 32 -11.64 5.65 0.33
N ALA A 33 -12.02 4.47 -0.17
CA ALA A 33 -11.53 3.21 0.38
C ALA A 33 -10.04 2.97 0.09
N LEU A 34 -9.57 3.33 -1.11
CA LEU A 34 -8.16 3.30 -1.48
C LEU A 34 -7.35 4.32 -0.67
N GLU A 35 -7.86 5.54 -0.46
CA GLU A 35 -7.22 6.54 0.39
C GLU A 35 -7.00 6.00 1.81
N ARG A 36 -8.03 5.38 2.41
CA ARG A 36 -7.90 4.72 3.72
C ARG A 36 -6.87 3.59 3.70
N ALA A 37 -6.83 2.79 2.63
CA ALA A 37 -5.86 1.72 2.50
C ALA A 37 -4.42 2.25 2.44
N PHE A 38 -4.16 3.32 1.67
CA PHE A 38 -2.84 3.94 1.60
C PHE A 38 -2.44 4.61 2.92
N ALA A 39 -3.38 5.25 3.62
CA ALA A 39 -3.11 5.78 4.96
C ALA A 39 -2.74 4.68 5.95
N ALA A 40 -3.48 3.55 5.93
CA ALA A 40 -3.21 2.40 6.77
C ALA A 40 -1.89 1.69 6.41
N LEU A 41 -1.50 1.71 5.13
CA LEU A 41 -0.19 1.25 4.68
C LEU A 41 0.93 2.15 5.21
N ALA A 42 0.77 3.48 5.11
CA ALA A 42 1.76 4.43 5.59
C ALA A 42 1.99 4.33 7.12
N GLU A 43 0.93 4.06 7.90
CA GLU A 43 1.08 3.77 9.33
C GLU A 43 1.90 2.50 9.57
N ARG A 44 1.62 1.41 8.84
CA ARG A 44 2.38 0.16 8.98
C ARG A 44 3.84 0.32 8.57
N LEU A 45 4.12 1.04 7.49
CA LEU A 45 5.48 1.33 7.02
C LEU A 45 6.31 2.06 8.08
N ARG A 46 5.70 2.99 8.82
CA ARG A 46 6.35 3.69 9.94
C ARG A 46 6.68 2.76 11.12
N GLN A 47 5.93 1.68 11.28
CA GLN A 47 6.11 0.70 12.35
C GLN A 47 7.09 -0.43 11.98
N LEU A 48 7.55 -0.48 10.72
CA LEU A 48 8.48 -1.51 10.28
C LEU A 48 9.83 -1.42 11.02
N PRO A 49 10.46 -2.57 11.31
CA PRO A 49 11.83 -2.58 11.79
C PRO A 49 12.78 -1.88 10.81
N GLY A 50 13.78 -1.16 11.32
CA GLY A 50 14.68 -0.35 10.48
C GLY A 50 15.42 -1.10 9.37
N GLY A 51 15.63 -2.42 9.52
CA GLY A 51 16.21 -3.26 8.46
C GLY A 51 15.28 -3.51 7.26
N GLU A 52 13.96 -3.41 7.45
CA GLU A 52 12.97 -3.51 6.38
C GLU A 52 12.71 -2.15 5.72
N GLN A 53 12.72 -1.06 6.50
CA GLN A 53 12.65 0.31 5.98
C GLN A 53 13.77 0.60 4.98
N ALA A 54 15.02 0.28 5.34
CA ALA A 54 16.17 0.51 4.46
C ALA A 54 16.08 -0.26 3.12
N ARG A 55 15.35 -1.39 3.08
CA ARG A 55 15.13 -2.16 1.84
C ARG A 55 14.05 -1.52 0.97
N LEU A 56 13.06 -0.89 1.59
CA LEU A 56 11.99 -0.19 0.90
C LEU A 56 12.43 1.17 0.38
N ASP A 57 13.32 1.88 1.08
CA ASP A 57 13.89 3.15 0.61
C ASP A 57 14.67 3.00 -0.72
N ALA A 58 15.21 1.81 -0.97
CA ALA A 58 15.91 1.48 -2.21
C ALA A 58 14.98 0.98 -3.33
N LEU A 59 13.70 0.74 -3.03
CA LEU A 59 12.77 0.12 -3.95
C LEU A 59 12.11 1.18 -4.84
N LEU A 60 12.50 1.21 -6.12
CA LEU A 60 11.78 1.95 -7.14
C LEU A 60 10.67 1.07 -7.74
N ILE A 61 9.41 1.47 -7.56
CA ILE A 61 8.27 0.77 -8.15
C ILE A 61 7.73 1.58 -9.31
N GLU A 62 8.17 1.24 -10.52
CA GLU A 62 7.67 1.88 -11.74
C GLU A 62 6.17 1.65 -11.95
N ARG A 63 5.68 0.47 -11.55
CA ARG A 63 4.27 0.09 -11.67
C ARG A 63 3.87 -0.94 -10.63
N LEU A 64 2.78 -0.64 -9.93
CA LEU A 64 2.11 -1.56 -9.02
C LEU A 64 0.75 -1.94 -9.61
N GLU A 65 0.63 -3.18 -10.09
CA GLU A 65 -0.65 -3.71 -10.56
C GLU A 65 -1.40 -4.39 -9.41
N LEU A 66 -2.55 -3.85 -9.05
CA LEU A 66 -3.41 -4.41 -8.00
C LEU A 66 -4.60 -5.10 -8.64
N GLU A 67 -4.59 -6.43 -8.57
CA GLU A 67 -5.76 -7.24 -8.85
C GLU A 67 -6.66 -7.19 -7.61
N LEU A 68 -7.70 -6.34 -7.71
CA LEU A 68 -8.81 -6.32 -6.77
C LEU A 68 -9.82 -7.38 -7.23
N ASP A 69 -9.47 -8.66 -7.02
CA ASP A 69 -10.33 -9.82 -7.38
C ASP A 69 -11.76 -9.67 -6.85
N ASP A 70 -11.90 -8.95 -5.74
CA ASP A 70 -13.17 -8.52 -5.18
C ASP A 70 -13.06 -7.05 -4.75
N ALA A 71 -13.26 -6.12 -5.69
CA ALA A 71 -13.34 -4.69 -5.39
C ALA A 71 -14.50 -4.35 -4.42
N GLU A 72 -15.49 -5.23 -4.26
CA GLU A 72 -16.58 -5.08 -3.30
C GLU A 72 -16.09 -5.30 -1.87
N SER A 73 -15.18 -6.24 -1.66
CA SER A 73 -14.54 -6.48 -0.36
C SER A 73 -13.81 -5.24 0.19
N LEU A 74 -13.25 -4.41 -0.69
CA LEU A 74 -12.60 -3.15 -0.32
C LEU A 74 -13.58 -2.13 0.28
N LEU A 75 -14.84 -2.18 -0.15
CA LEU A 75 -15.89 -1.29 0.37
C LEU A 75 -16.47 -1.80 1.70
N GLY A 76 -16.23 -3.07 2.04
CA GLY A 76 -16.66 -3.71 3.28
C GLY A 76 -15.87 -3.28 4.51
N PRO A 77 -16.35 -3.63 5.72
CA PRO A 77 -15.65 -3.34 6.97
C PRO A 77 -14.29 -4.04 6.99
N GLY A 78 -13.22 -3.28 7.25
CA GLY A 78 -11.84 -3.79 7.28
C GLY A 78 -11.20 -4.01 5.90
N GLY A 79 -11.93 -3.78 4.81
CA GLY A 79 -11.43 -3.93 3.43
C GLY A 79 -10.18 -3.09 3.16
N PRO A 80 -10.15 -1.79 3.50
CA PRO A 80 -8.98 -0.94 3.32
C PRO A 80 -7.75 -1.43 4.10
N GLU A 81 -7.94 -1.89 5.33
CA GLU A 81 -6.87 -2.42 6.18
C GLU A 81 -6.30 -3.73 5.62
N ALA A 82 -7.15 -4.62 5.11
CA ALA A 82 -6.73 -5.84 4.45
C ALA A 82 -5.97 -5.57 3.16
N LEU A 83 -6.39 -4.55 2.38
CA LEU A 83 -5.64 -4.12 1.19
C LEU A 83 -4.27 -3.56 1.58
N ALA A 84 -4.19 -2.76 2.65
CA ALA A 84 -2.93 -2.24 3.15
C ALA A 84 -1.94 -3.35 3.54
N GLU A 85 -2.41 -4.43 4.15
CA GLU A 85 -1.58 -5.59 4.50
C GLU A 85 -1.07 -6.32 3.24
N ARG A 86 -1.95 -6.59 2.28
CA ARG A 86 -1.56 -7.20 0.99
C ARG A 86 -0.52 -6.35 0.25
N LEU A 87 -0.69 -5.03 0.27
CA LEU A 87 0.25 -4.09 -0.31
C LEU A 87 1.62 -4.18 0.37
N LEU A 88 1.64 -4.14 1.71
CA LEU A 88 2.87 -4.25 2.48
C LEU A 88 3.62 -5.54 2.19
N ASP A 89 2.94 -6.68 2.21
CA ASP A 89 3.55 -7.99 1.91
C ASP A 89 4.16 -8.03 0.51
N ARG A 90 3.48 -7.42 -0.46
CA ARG A 90 3.99 -7.33 -1.83
C ARG A 90 5.23 -6.45 -1.94
N LEU A 91 5.22 -5.29 -1.28
CA LEU A 91 6.38 -4.39 -1.21
C LEU A 91 7.59 -5.10 -0.60
N LEU A 92 7.40 -5.75 0.55
CA LEU A 92 8.45 -6.49 1.24
C LEU A 92 8.96 -7.68 0.42
N THR A 93 8.08 -8.34 -0.35
CA THR A 93 8.47 -9.43 -1.25
C THR A 93 9.29 -8.92 -2.42
N GLN A 94 8.87 -7.83 -3.06
CA GLN A 94 9.63 -7.20 -4.16
C GLN A 94 11.00 -6.70 -3.69
N ALA A 95 11.05 -6.08 -2.51
CA ALA A 95 12.31 -5.65 -1.90
C ALA A 95 13.28 -6.81 -1.59
N LYS A 96 12.78 -8.05 -1.41
CA LYS A 96 13.60 -9.26 -1.22
C LYS A 96 14.09 -9.88 -2.53
N GLY A 97 13.38 -9.66 -3.64
CA GLY A 97 13.66 -10.26 -4.95
C GLY A 97 14.53 -9.42 -5.89
N GLY A 98 14.80 -8.16 -5.57
CA GLY A 98 15.59 -7.22 -6.39
C GLY A 98 17.08 -7.18 -6.08
N ALA A 99 17.71 -8.32 -5.77
CA ALA A 99 19.16 -8.45 -5.55
C ALA A 99 19.86 -9.17 -6.71
#